data_AF-A0A0H3NQ51-F1
#
_entry.id   AF-A0A0H3NQ51-F1
#
_cell.length_a   1.000
_cell.length_b   1.000
_cell.length_c   1.000
_cell.angle_alpha   90.00
_cell.angle_beta   90.00
_cell.angle_gamma   90.00
#
_symmetry.space_group_name_H-M   'P 1'
#
loop_
_entity.id
_entity.type
_entity.pdbx_description
1 polymer ?
#
loop_
_entity_poly.entity_id
_entity_poly.type
_entity_poly.pdbx_seq_one_letter_code
_entity_poly.pdbx_strand_id
1 'polypeptide(L)'
;MSEPLKPRIDFEQPLQPIDEPVLKAAQAFDQHAAENFYPADPELDAENEEGRVEGLVNAALKPKRSLWRKMVTMGIALFGVSVIAQSVQWVNQAWQQQDWIALGATTAGGLIVLAGGGSVVTEWRRLYRLRQRAEERDIARELLVSHGIGQGRAFCEKLARQAGLDQGHPALQSWQASLHETHNDREVVELYAKLVQPSLDNLARAEISRYSAESALMIAVSPLALVDMAFIAWRNIRLINRIAALYGIELGYFSRIRLFRLVLLNIAFAGASELVREVGMDWLSQDLAARLSARAAQGIGAGLLTARLGIKAMELCRPLPWLGDDKPKLGDFRRQLIGQLKNTLPKKDKPVQQ
;
A
#
# COMPACT_ATOMS: atom_id res chain seq x y z
N MET A 1 -8.56 -36.21 -49.27
CA MET A 1 -8.92 -37.17 -48.21
C MET A 1 -8.22 -38.49 -48.52
N SER A 2 -7.21 -38.86 -47.74
CA SER A 2 -6.69 -40.23 -47.59
C SER A 2 -5.53 -40.23 -46.58
N GLU A 3 -5.86 -40.35 -45.28
CA GLU A 3 -4.85 -40.67 -44.26
C GLU A 3 -4.35 -42.12 -44.44
N PRO A 4 -3.05 -42.39 -44.23
CA PRO A 4 -2.51 -43.74 -44.39
C PRO A 4 -2.98 -44.65 -43.24
N LEU A 5 -3.51 -45.81 -43.61
CA LEU A 5 -3.97 -46.85 -42.69
C LEU A 5 -2.82 -47.31 -41.78
N LYS A 6 -3.02 -47.23 -40.46
CA LYS A 6 -2.07 -47.74 -39.46
C LYS A 6 -1.92 -49.27 -39.60
N PRO A 7 -0.70 -49.81 -39.50
CA PRO A 7 -0.48 -51.25 -39.59
C PRO A 7 -1.11 -51.98 -38.41
N ARG A 8 -1.51 -53.23 -38.68
CA ARG A 8 -2.09 -54.18 -37.72
C ARG A 8 -1.12 -54.44 -36.56
N ILE A 9 -1.62 -54.29 -35.34
CA ILE A 9 -0.90 -54.62 -34.12
C ILE A 9 -1.16 -56.11 -33.84
N ASP A 10 -0.15 -56.96 -33.98
CA ASP A 10 -0.22 -58.36 -33.58
C ASP A 10 0.22 -58.49 -32.12
N PHE A 11 -0.68 -58.97 -31.26
CA PHE A 11 -0.51 -59.10 -29.80
C PHE A 11 0.24 -60.38 -29.39
N GLU A 12 1.16 -60.86 -30.22
CA GLU A 12 1.94 -62.10 -29.99
C GLU A 12 3.16 -61.88 -29.07
N GLN A 13 3.38 -60.67 -28.57
CA GLN A 13 4.45 -60.42 -27.58
C GLN A 13 3.98 -60.83 -26.17
N PRO A 14 4.74 -61.68 -25.45
CA PRO A 14 4.42 -62.00 -24.06
C PRO A 14 4.40 -60.71 -23.23
N LEU A 15 3.33 -60.52 -22.43
CA LEU A 15 3.20 -59.41 -21.51
C LEU A 15 4.48 -59.32 -20.64
N GLN A 16 5.20 -58.21 -20.74
CA GLN A 16 6.28 -57.91 -19.81
C GLN A 16 5.68 -57.87 -18.40
N PRO A 17 6.25 -58.59 -17.42
CA PRO A 17 5.75 -58.55 -16.06
C PRO A 17 5.79 -57.10 -15.57
N ILE A 18 4.69 -56.65 -14.99
CA ILE A 18 4.57 -55.32 -14.39
C ILE A 18 5.65 -55.26 -13.30
N ASP A 19 6.64 -54.37 -13.45
CA ASP A 19 7.62 -54.10 -12.39
C ASP A 19 6.84 -53.69 -11.14
N GLU A 20 6.88 -54.54 -10.11
CA GLU A 20 6.28 -54.21 -8.82
C GLU A 20 6.94 -52.93 -8.30
N PRO A 21 6.16 -51.90 -7.92
CA PRO A 21 6.74 -50.66 -7.45
C PRO A 21 7.57 -50.96 -6.19
N VAL A 22 8.85 -50.58 -6.22
CA VAL A 22 9.76 -50.71 -5.08
C VAL A 22 9.15 -49.95 -3.90
N LEU A 23 8.51 -50.68 -2.98
CA LEU A 23 7.93 -50.12 -1.78
C LEU A 23 9.06 -49.62 -0.90
N LYS A 24 9.07 -48.31 -0.62
CA LYS A 24 10.05 -47.70 0.29
C LYS A 24 9.91 -48.33 1.68
N ALA A 25 11.04 -48.59 2.31
CA ALA A 25 11.08 -49.10 3.69
C ALA A 25 10.27 -48.19 4.63
N ALA A 26 9.56 -48.79 5.58
CA ALA A 26 8.75 -48.07 6.55
C ALA A 26 9.61 -47.07 7.34
N GLN A 27 9.38 -45.78 7.13
CA GLN A 27 9.93 -44.73 7.95
C GLN A 27 9.14 -44.67 9.25
N ALA A 28 9.77 -45.04 10.36
CA ALA A 28 9.25 -44.73 11.69
C ALA A 28 9.45 -43.23 11.95
N PHE A 29 8.36 -42.53 12.26
CA PHE A 29 8.43 -41.12 12.64
C PHE A 29 9.05 -41.02 14.03
N ASP A 30 10.24 -40.43 14.10
CA ASP A 30 10.92 -40.12 15.36
C ASP A 30 10.18 -38.97 16.07
N GLN A 31 9.86 -39.14 17.35
CA GLN A 31 9.14 -38.14 18.16
C GLN A 31 9.92 -36.81 18.24
N HIS A 32 11.25 -36.85 18.18
CA HIS A 32 12.09 -35.65 18.12
C HIS A 32 12.02 -34.91 16.77
N ALA A 33 11.67 -35.60 15.67
CA ALA A 33 11.44 -34.95 14.38
C ALA A 33 10.04 -34.32 14.30
N ALA A 34 9.07 -34.86 15.04
CA ALA A 34 7.72 -34.30 15.15
C ALA A 34 7.70 -32.96 15.91
N GLU A 35 8.57 -32.77 16.92
CA GLU A 35 8.70 -31.49 17.64
C GLU A 35 9.27 -30.36 16.76
N ASN A 36 9.99 -30.69 15.68
CA ASN A 36 10.51 -29.74 14.70
C ASN A 36 9.66 -29.66 13.43
N PHE A 37 8.51 -30.35 13.39
CA PHE A 37 7.58 -30.25 12.29
C PHE A 37 6.65 -29.05 12.51
N TYR A 38 7.09 -27.90 12.01
CA TYR A 38 6.19 -26.78 11.79
C TYR A 38 5.40 -27.08 10.52
N PRO A 39 4.06 -27.05 10.51
CA PRO A 39 3.33 -27.04 9.25
C PRO A 39 3.86 -25.85 8.47
N ALA A 40 4.53 -26.13 7.34
CA ALA A 40 4.87 -25.09 6.38
C ALA A 40 3.54 -24.44 6.01
N ASP A 41 3.36 -23.21 6.46
CA ASP A 41 2.24 -22.38 6.06
C ASP A 41 2.80 -21.55 4.89
N PRO A 42 2.70 -22.04 3.64
CA PRO A 42 3.28 -21.35 2.48
C PRO A 42 2.78 -19.90 2.36
N GLU A 43 1.67 -19.57 3.04
CA GLU A 43 1.12 -18.21 3.18
C GLU A 43 1.99 -17.30 4.07
N LEU A 44 2.46 -17.78 5.23
CA LEU A 44 3.33 -17.01 6.13
C LEU A 44 4.74 -16.86 5.55
N ASP A 45 5.24 -17.89 4.87
CA ASP A 45 6.55 -17.84 4.21
C ASP A 45 6.54 -16.87 3.01
N ALA A 46 5.47 -16.86 2.20
CA ALA A 46 5.30 -15.86 1.14
C ALA A 46 5.15 -14.43 1.72
N GLU A 47 4.39 -14.24 2.80
CA GLU A 47 4.26 -12.95 3.49
C GLU A 47 5.60 -12.44 4.05
N ASN A 48 6.44 -13.35 4.56
CA ASN A 48 7.77 -13.08 5.11
C ASN A 48 8.80 -12.79 4.02
N GLU A 49 8.79 -13.54 2.91
CA GLU A 49 9.68 -13.29 1.77
C GLU A 49 9.36 -11.96 1.09
N GLU A 50 8.09 -11.65 0.82
CA GLU A 50 7.68 -10.37 0.25
C GLU A 50 8.00 -9.19 1.20
N GLY A 51 7.75 -9.35 2.50
CA GLY A 51 8.10 -8.35 3.52
C GLY A 51 9.61 -8.11 3.64
N ARG A 52 10.43 -9.15 3.42
CA ARG A 52 11.90 -9.08 3.37
C ARG A 52 12.38 -8.35 2.12
N VAL A 53 11.72 -8.56 0.97
CA VAL A 53 12.00 -7.83 -0.27
C VAL A 53 11.65 -6.34 -0.13
N GLU A 54 10.51 -5.99 0.49
CA GLU A 54 10.16 -4.61 0.80
C GLU A 54 11.13 -3.95 1.80
N GLY A 55 11.64 -4.73 2.76
CA GLY A 55 12.70 -4.31 3.68
C GLY A 55 14.01 -3.99 2.96
N LEU A 56 14.38 -4.78 1.96
CA LEU A 56 15.56 -4.58 1.11
C LEU A 56 15.38 -3.35 0.19
N VAL A 57 14.19 -3.16 -0.38
CA VAL A 57 13.88 -1.95 -1.18
C VAL A 57 13.85 -0.70 -0.30
N ASN A 58 13.27 -0.76 0.90
CA ASN A 58 13.29 0.35 1.84
C ASN A 58 14.70 0.65 2.38
N ALA A 59 15.53 -0.38 2.57
CA ALA A 59 16.94 -0.22 2.92
C ALA A 59 17.74 0.42 1.77
N ALA A 60 17.46 0.05 0.52
CA ALA A 60 18.02 0.67 -0.68
C ALA A 60 17.53 2.12 -0.88
N LEU A 61 16.31 2.44 -0.42
CA LEU A 61 15.73 3.78 -0.47
C LEU A 61 16.05 4.64 0.76
N LYS A 62 16.80 4.15 1.75
CA LYS A 62 17.32 4.99 2.84
C LYS A 62 18.53 5.79 2.33
N PRO A 63 18.42 7.12 2.17
CA PRO A 63 19.57 7.91 1.74
C PRO A 63 20.64 7.89 2.84
N LYS A 64 21.82 7.33 2.53
CA LYS A 64 23.00 7.43 3.39
C LYS A 64 23.32 8.92 3.60
N ARG A 65 23.38 9.36 4.85
CA ARG A 65 23.52 10.77 5.22
C ARG A 65 24.95 11.29 5.05
N SER A 66 25.02 12.53 4.54
CA SER A 66 25.71 13.70 5.14
C SER A 66 26.70 14.42 4.22
N LEU A 67 27.53 13.73 3.42
CA LEU A 67 28.55 14.41 2.61
C LEU A 67 28.16 14.58 1.14
N TRP A 68 27.72 13.52 0.46
CA TRP A 68 27.26 13.60 -0.93
C TRP A 68 26.07 14.56 -1.08
N ARG A 69 25.14 14.53 -0.12
CA ARG A 69 24.02 15.48 -0.10
C ARG A 69 24.49 16.93 0.04
N LYS A 70 25.52 17.21 0.86
CA LYS A 70 26.11 18.55 1.00
C LYS A 70 26.78 19.00 -0.29
N MET A 71 27.54 18.11 -0.94
CA MET A 71 28.14 18.38 -2.25
C MET A 71 27.08 18.64 -3.33
N VAL A 72 26.03 17.82 -3.40
CA VAL A 72 24.93 18.02 -4.36
C VAL A 72 24.19 19.33 -4.08
N THR A 73 23.90 19.66 -2.82
CA THR A 73 23.29 20.96 -2.49
C THR A 73 24.20 22.14 -2.83
N MET A 74 25.51 22.01 -2.60
CA MET A 74 26.48 23.05 -2.95
C MET A 74 26.61 23.20 -4.47
N GLY A 75 26.61 22.09 -5.21
CA GLY A 75 26.60 22.07 -6.67
C GLY A 75 25.34 22.70 -7.26
N ILE A 76 24.16 22.38 -6.72
CA ILE A 76 22.89 23.01 -7.11
C ILE A 76 22.91 24.52 -6.79
N ALA A 77 23.45 24.91 -5.63
CA ALA A 77 23.56 26.31 -5.25
C ALA A 77 24.49 27.09 -6.20
N LEU A 78 25.67 26.55 -6.50
CA LEU A 78 26.61 27.15 -7.45
C LEU A 78 26.03 27.22 -8.86
N PHE A 79 25.36 26.16 -9.31
CA PHE A 79 24.67 26.16 -10.60
C PHE A 79 23.56 27.22 -10.65
N GLY A 80 22.76 27.34 -9.58
CA GLY A 80 21.74 28.38 -9.46
C GLY A 80 22.32 29.79 -9.54
N VAL A 81 23.42 30.07 -8.82
CA VAL A 81 24.12 31.35 -8.88
C VAL A 81 24.66 31.62 -10.30
N SER A 82 25.23 30.61 -10.95
CA SER A 82 25.74 30.72 -12.32
C SER A 82 24.64 31.07 -13.32
N VAL A 83 23.49 30.38 -13.25
CA VAL A 83 22.32 30.65 -14.11
C VAL A 83 21.78 32.07 -13.90
N ILE A 84 21.74 32.55 -12.65
CA ILE A 84 21.33 33.93 -12.34
C ILE A 84 22.35 34.93 -12.91
N ALA A 85 23.65 34.69 -12.75
CA ALA A 85 24.67 35.58 -13.30
C ALA A 85 24.59 35.65 -14.83
N GLN A 86 24.40 34.50 -15.49
CA GLN A 86 24.35 34.41 -16.95
C GLN A 86 23.07 35.05 -17.52
N SER A 87 21.93 34.93 -16.83
CA SER A 87 20.70 35.61 -17.23
C SER A 87 20.81 37.13 -17.08
N VAL A 88 21.43 37.65 -16.02
CA VAL A 88 21.71 39.09 -15.88
C VAL A 88 22.62 39.58 -17.02
N GLN A 89 23.63 38.79 -17.37
CA GLN A 89 24.53 39.12 -18.47
C GLN A 89 23.80 39.18 -19.82
N TRP A 90 22.93 38.21 -20.13
CA TRP A 90 22.14 38.22 -21.36
C TRP A 90 21.17 39.40 -21.43
N VAL A 91 20.53 39.77 -20.32
CA VAL A 91 19.67 40.97 -20.26
C VAL A 91 20.47 42.24 -20.55
N ASN A 92 21.64 42.40 -19.92
CA ASN A 92 22.50 43.57 -20.14
C ASN A 92 22.98 43.64 -21.60
N GLN A 93 23.36 42.51 -22.18
CA GLN A 93 23.86 42.44 -23.54
C GLN A 93 22.76 42.71 -24.58
N ALA A 94 21.54 42.18 -24.37
CA ALA A 94 20.39 42.46 -25.23
C ALA A 94 19.95 43.94 -25.14
N TRP A 95 20.05 44.56 -23.95
CA TRP A 95 19.80 45.99 -23.77
C TRP A 95 20.81 46.86 -24.52
N GLN A 96 22.10 46.53 -24.45
CA GLN A 96 23.15 47.28 -25.16
C GLN A 96 23.05 47.13 -26.69
N GLN A 97 22.62 45.97 -27.18
CA GLN A 97 22.47 45.71 -28.62
C GLN A 97 21.12 46.15 -29.20
N GLN A 98 20.23 46.73 -28.38
CA GLN A 98 18.87 47.12 -28.76
C GLN A 98 18.05 45.95 -29.35
N ASP A 99 18.35 44.72 -28.94
CA ASP A 99 17.63 43.52 -29.39
C ASP A 99 16.40 43.28 -28.50
N TRP A 100 15.30 43.90 -28.92
CA TRP A 100 14.00 43.78 -28.25
C TRP A 100 13.44 42.36 -28.25
N ILE A 101 13.79 41.53 -29.24
CA ILE A 101 13.32 40.14 -29.34
C ILE A 101 14.02 39.29 -28.29
N ALA A 102 15.35 39.44 -28.16
CA ALA A 102 16.13 38.74 -27.13
C ALA A 102 15.73 39.15 -25.71
N LEU A 103 15.43 40.44 -25.48
CA LEU A 103 14.88 40.93 -24.22
C LEU A 103 13.52 40.31 -23.88
N GLY A 104 12.60 40.26 -24.85
CA GLY A 104 11.29 39.63 -24.69
C GLY A 104 11.40 38.13 -24.37
N ALA A 105 12.24 37.40 -25.11
CA ALA A 105 12.47 35.98 -24.90
C ALA A 105 13.09 35.67 -23.53
N THR A 106 14.05 36.46 -23.08
CA THR A 106 14.71 36.29 -21.77
C THR A 106 13.74 36.58 -20.62
N THR A 107 12.89 37.61 -20.78
CA THR A 107 11.86 37.94 -19.79
C THR A 107 10.79 36.84 -19.69
N ALA A 108 10.31 36.35 -20.83
CA ALA A 108 9.35 35.24 -20.88
C ALA A 108 9.92 33.95 -20.30
N GLY A 109 11.17 33.61 -20.65
CA GLY A 109 11.89 32.46 -20.07
C GLY A 109 12.07 32.58 -18.57
N GLY A 110 12.42 33.78 -18.07
CA GLY A 110 12.51 34.07 -16.64
C GLY A 110 11.19 33.86 -15.89
N LEU A 111 10.06 34.27 -16.47
CA LEU A 111 8.72 34.04 -15.90
C LEU A 111 8.37 32.55 -15.83
N ILE A 112 8.70 31.76 -16.86
CA ILE A 112 8.46 30.31 -16.86
C ILE A 112 9.30 29.63 -15.77
N VAL A 113 10.57 30.00 -15.63
CA VAL A 113 11.46 29.47 -14.59
C VAL A 113 10.99 29.87 -13.19
N LEU A 114 10.53 31.11 -13.01
CA LEU A 114 9.94 31.58 -11.75
C LEU A 114 8.65 30.84 -11.40
N ALA A 115 7.76 30.61 -12.37
CA ALA A 115 6.53 29.85 -12.18
C ALA A 115 6.82 28.38 -11.82
N GLY A 116 7.74 27.73 -12.54
CA GLY A 116 8.18 26.36 -12.27
C GLY A 116 8.87 26.24 -10.90
N GLY A 117 9.79 27.16 -10.59
CA GLY A 117 10.49 27.22 -9.30
C GLY A 117 9.54 27.49 -8.13
N GLY A 118 8.57 28.39 -8.30
CA GLY A 118 7.53 28.66 -7.31
C GLY A 118 6.67 27.43 -7.01
N SER A 119 6.30 26.65 -8.03
CA SER A 119 5.60 25.37 -7.87
C SER A 119 6.43 24.36 -7.04
N VAL A 120 7.72 24.23 -7.34
CA VAL A 120 8.62 23.34 -6.58
C VAL A 120 8.80 23.81 -5.13
N VAL A 121 8.95 25.11 -4.88
CA VAL A 121 9.11 25.67 -3.52
C VAL A 121 7.84 25.52 -2.69
N THR A 122 6.67 25.77 -3.28
CA THR A 122 5.38 25.57 -2.59
C THR A 122 5.15 24.10 -2.24
N GLU A 123 5.53 23.18 -3.14
CA GLU A 123 5.47 21.75 -2.88
C GLU A 123 6.51 21.30 -1.83
N TRP A 124 7.71 21.88 -1.85
CA TRP A 124 8.72 21.62 -0.81
C TRP A 124 8.25 22.13 0.57
N ARG A 125 7.55 23.27 0.64
CA ARG A 125 6.92 23.72 1.89
C ARG A 125 5.81 22.76 2.36
N ARG A 126 5.03 22.17 1.45
CA ARG A 126 4.06 21.10 1.79
C ARG A 126 4.75 19.84 2.31
N LEU A 127 5.89 19.46 1.72
CA LEU A 127 6.78 18.38 2.19
C LEU A 127 7.44 18.67 3.55
N TYR A 128 7.71 19.93 3.87
CA TYR A 128 8.25 20.28 5.18
C TYR A 128 7.19 20.18 6.27
N ARG A 129 5.93 20.53 5.97
CA ARG A 129 4.76 20.23 6.84
C ARG A 129 4.56 18.73 7.07
N LEU A 130 4.93 17.87 6.11
CA LEU A 130 4.97 16.42 6.33
C LEU A 130 6.00 15.98 7.39
N ARG A 131 7.08 16.75 7.64
CA ARG A 131 8.06 16.46 8.71
C ARG A 131 7.57 16.79 10.11
N GLN A 132 6.60 17.71 10.26
CA GLN A 132 5.92 17.96 11.54
C GLN A 132 5.24 16.70 12.10
N ARG A 133 5.06 15.65 11.29
CA ARG A 133 4.44 14.38 11.71
C ARG A 133 5.35 13.45 12.50
N ALA A 134 6.66 13.47 12.22
CA ALA A 134 7.61 12.76 13.08
C ALA A 134 7.63 13.44 14.46
N GLU A 135 7.63 14.76 14.45
CA GLU A 135 7.57 15.62 15.63
C GLU A 135 6.27 15.42 16.43
N GLU A 136 5.10 15.35 15.78
CA GLU A 136 3.81 15.06 16.45
C GLU A 136 3.76 13.65 17.05
N ARG A 137 4.34 12.64 16.41
CA ARG A 137 4.47 11.29 16.98
C ARG A 137 5.46 11.24 18.13
N ASP A 138 6.52 12.02 18.07
CA ASP A 138 7.52 12.12 19.13
C ASP A 138 6.93 12.86 20.34
N ILE A 139 6.18 13.95 20.12
CA ILE A 139 5.39 14.64 21.16
C ILE A 139 4.34 13.71 21.77
N ALA A 140 3.60 12.95 20.96
CA ALA A 140 2.64 11.98 21.48
C ALA A 140 3.31 10.91 22.34
N ARG A 141 4.49 10.41 21.95
CA ARG A 141 5.26 9.46 22.74
C ARG A 141 5.78 10.08 24.04
N GLU A 142 6.25 11.32 23.97
CA GLU A 142 6.70 12.07 25.13
C GLU A 142 5.54 12.25 26.11
N LEU A 143 4.36 12.68 25.65
CA LEU A 143 3.16 12.84 26.47
C LEU A 143 2.68 11.51 27.09
N LEU A 144 2.74 10.41 26.33
CA LEU A 144 2.39 9.06 26.83
C LEU A 144 3.36 8.52 27.89
N VAL A 145 4.59 9.04 27.94
CA VAL A 145 5.59 8.68 28.96
C VAL A 145 5.65 9.73 30.07
N SER A 146 5.24 10.96 29.79
CA SER A 146 5.28 12.07 30.73
C SER A 146 4.27 11.90 31.86
N HIS A 147 4.58 12.51 32.99
CA HIS A 147 3.66 12.66 34.12
C HIS A 147 3.17 14.10 34.32
N GLY A 148 3.23 14.92 33.27
CA GLY A 148 2.82 16.32 33.30
C GLY A 148 1.30 16.51 33.35
N ILE A 149 0.86 17.71 33.68
CA ILE A 149 -0.56 18.08 33.66
C ILE A 149 -0.73 19.30 32.76
N GLY A 150 -1.58 19.19 31.75
CA GLY A 150 -2.12 20.30 30.97
C GLY A 150 -1.77 20.30 29.48
N GLN A 151 -0.76 19.54 29.04
CA GLN A 151 -0.37 19.52 27.62
C GLN A 151 -1.17 18.50 26.80
N GLY A 152 -1.65 17.42 27.42
CA GLY A 152 -2.37 16.34 26.75
C GLY A 152 -3.69 16.80 26.13
N ARG A 153 -4.44 17.66 26.83
CA ARG A 153 -5.73 18.17 26.34
C ARG A 153 -5.58 19.01 25.08
N ALA A 154 -4.65 19.98 25.09
CA ALA A 154 -4.40 20.86 23.96
C ALA A 154 -3.92 20.06 22.72
N PHE A 155 -3.11 19.02 22.94
CA PHE A 155 -2.66 18.12 21.89
C PHE A 155 -3.83 17.32 21.28
N CYS A 156 -4.67 16.71 22.10
CA CYS A 156 -5.85 15.95 21.64
C CYS A 156 -6.88 16.84 20.91
N GLU A 157 -7.13 18.06 21.38
CA GLU A 157 -8.01 19.01 20.70
C GLU A 157 -7.45 19.47 19.36
N LYS A 158 -6.13 19.71 19.27
CA LYS A 158 -5.45 19.99 17.99
C LYS A 158 -5.64 18.82 17.02
N LEU A 159 -5.51 17.58 17.50
CA LEU A 159 -5.64 16.39 16.68
C LEU A 159 -7.08 16.19 16.17
N ALA A 160 -8.08 16.40 17.01
CA ALA A 160 -9.48 16.35 16.63
C ALA A 160 -9.80 17.38 15.53
N ARG A 161 -9.32 18.63 15.68
CA ARG A 161 -9.49 19.68 14.66
C ARG A 161 -8.82 19.32 13.34
N GLN A 162 -7.61 18.76 13.38
CA GLN A 162 -6.92 18.30 12.16
C GLN A 162 -7.73 17.22 11.44
N ALA A 163 -8.29 16.26 12.17
CA ALA A 163 -9.14 15.19 11.63
C ALA A 163 -10.51 15.68 11.11
N GLY A 164 -10.83 16.97 11.24
CA GLY A 164 -12.14 17.52 10.87
C GLY A 164 -13.27 17.03 11.78
N LEU A 165 -12.95 16.58 12.99
CA LEU A 165 -13.96 16.25 13.99
C LEU A 165 -14.48 17.55 14.61
N ASP A 166 -15.69 17.93 14.24
CA ASP A 166 -16.39 19.06 14.84
C ASP A 166 -16.61 18.83 16.34
N GLN A 167 -16.77 19.92 17.10
CA GLN A 167 -17.10 19.88 18.54
C GLN A 167 -18.43 19.15 18.82
N GLY A 168 -19.26 18.95 17.80
CA GLY A 168 -20.51 18.19 17.85
C GLY A 168 -20.34 16.67 17.75
N HIS A 169 -19.14 16.14 17.48
CA HIS A 169 -18.98 14.70 17.27
C HIS A 169 -19.15 13.93 18.59
N PRO A 170 -20.01 12.90 18.65
CA PRO A 170 -20.39 12.23 19.91
C PRO A 170 -19.18 11.61 20.64
N ALA A 171 -18.21 11.08 19.90
CA ALA A 171 -16.99 10.52 20.49
C ALA A 171 -16.08 11.60 21.13
N LEU A 172 -16.07 12.82 20.57
CA LEU A 172 -15.28 13.92 21.13
C LEU A 172 -15.95 14.49 22.38
N GLN A 173 -17.29 14.58 22.37
CA GLN A 173 -18.08 14.99 23.54
C GLN A 173 -17.95 14.00 24.69
N SER A 174 -18.02 12.69 24.42
CA SER A 174 -17.85 11.67 25.46
C SER A 174 -16.45 11.69 26.07
N TRP A 175 -15.42 11.93 25.25
CA TRP A 175 -14.06 12.14 25.74
C TRP A 175 -13.96 13.38 26.63
N GLN A 176 -14.44 14.55 26.16
CA GLN A 176 -14.43 15.79 26.94
C GLN A 176 -15.17 15.65 28.28
N ALA A 177 -16.32 14.98 28.29
CA ALA A 177 -17.10 14.73 29.51
C ALA A 177 -16.40 13.78 30.50
N SER A 178 -15.47 12.96 30.02
CA SER A 178 -14.73 12.00 30.84
C SER A 178 -13.42 12.59 31.42
N LEU A 179 -13.02 13.78 30.99
CA LEU A 179 -11.82 14.46 31.49
C LEU A 179 -12.06 15.04 32.89
N HIS A 180 -11.12 14.78 33.79
CA HIS A 180 -11.06 15.35 35.13
C HIS A 180 -9.76 16.16 35.30
N GLU A 181 -9.77 17.18 36.15
CA GLU A 181 -8.60 18.05 36.40
C GLU A 181 -7.42 17.31 37.04
N THR A 182 -7.66 16.16 37.67
CA THR A 182 -6.63 15.31 38.29
C THR A 182 -5.94 14.37 37.30
N HIS A 183 -6.41 14.29 36.06
CA HIS A 183 -5.81 13.39 35.08
C HIS A 183 -4.45 13.89 34.58
N ASN A 184 -3.54 12.95 34.46
CA ASN A 184 -2.23 13.16 33.89
C ASN A 184 -2.30 13.26 32.35
N ASP A 185 -1.36 13.94 31.70
CA ASP A 185 -1.27 14.06 30.25
C ASP A 185 -1.29 12.68 29.55
N ARG A 186 -0.64 11.67 30.14
CA ARG A 186 -0.71 10.28 29.67
C ARG A 186 -2.15 9.75 29.64
N GLU A 187 -2.89 9.92 30.74
CA GLU A 187 -4.25 9.40 30.90
C GLU A 187 -5.22 10.11 29.95
N VAL A 188 -5.06 11.42 29.78
CA VAL A 188 -5.82 12.22 28.82
C VAL A 188 -5.65 11.70 27.39
N VAL A 189 -4.41 11.43 26.98
CA VAL A 189 -4.08 10.91 25.64
C VAL A 189 -4.54 9.46 25.47
N GLU A 190 -4.39 8.62 26.50
CA GLU A 190 -4.88 7.23 26.49
C GLU A 190 -6.40 7.16 26.37
N LEU A 191 -7.12 8.05 27.09
CA LEU A 191 -8.57 8.16 27.01
C LEU A 191 -9.02 8.61 25.62
N TYR A 192 -8.29 9.55 24.99
CA TYR A 192 -8.55 9.98 23.62
C TYR A 192 -8.36 8.82 22.62
N ALA A 193 -7.28 8.05 22.78
CA ALA A 193 -6.98 6.90 21.93
C ALA A 193 -8.04 5.80 22.03
N LYS A 194 -8.72 5.66 23.18
CA LYS A 194 -9.79 4.67 23.38
C LYS A 194 -11.18 5.15 22.97
N LEU A 195 -11.50 6.44 23.17
CA LEU A 195 -12.85 6.96 22.94
C LEU A 195 -13.03 7.60 21.57
N VAL A 196 -12.06 8.39 21.11
CA VAL A 196 -12.19 9.18 19.87
C VAL A 196 -11.62 8.44 18.68
N GLN A 197 -10.40 7.91 18.82
CA GLN A 197 -9.66 7.34 17.69
C GLN A 197 -10.34 6.15 17.01
N PRO A 198 -11.03 5.23 17.71
CA PRO A 198 -11.72 4.12 17.07
C PRO A 198 -12.82 4.55 16.08
N SER A 199 -13.41 5.74 16.26
CA SER A 199 -14.40 6.26 15.31
C SER A 199 -13.80 6.51 13.92
N LEU A 200 -12.57 7.04 13.87
CA LEU A 200 -11.81 7.24 12.63
C LEU A 200 -11.24 5.91 12.11
N ASP A 201 -10.70 5.08 13.01
CA ASP A 201 -10.13 3.77 12.66
C ASP A 201 -11.18 2.85 12.01
N ASN A 202 -12.44 2.91 12.47
CA ASN A 202 -13.56 2.16 11.90
C ASN A 202 -13.96 2.65 10.50
N LEU A 203 -13.98 3.97 10.27
CA LEU A 203 -14.22 4.54 8.94
C LEU A 203 -13.12 4.12 7.95
N ALA A 204 -11.86 4.15 8.38
CA ALA A 204 -10.73 3.69 7.58
C ALA A 204 -10.84 2.18 7.28
N ARG A 205 -11.19 1.36 8.29
CA ARG A 205 -11.41 -0.08 8.13
C ARG A 205 -12.52 -0.37 7.12
N ALA A 206 -13.64 0.33 7.20
CA ALA A 206 -14.75 0.17 6.24
C ALA A 206 -14.33 0.51 4.80
N GLU A 207 -13.56 1.59 4.62
CA GLU A 207 -13.06 1.98 3.30
C GLU A 207 -12.08 0.94 2.73
N ILE A 208 -11.16 0.42 3.55
CA ILE A 208 -10.24 -0.65 3.16
C ILE A 208 -11.02 -1.89 2.73
N SER A 209 -11.99 -2.35 3.54
CA SER A 209 -12.78 -3.54 3.22
C SER A 209 -13.55 -3.37 1.91
N ARG A 210 -14.16 -2.20 1.68
CA ARG A 210 -14.86 -1.92 0.41
C ARG A 210 -13.92 -1.98 -0.79
N TYR A 211 -12.77 -1.30 -0.72
CA TYR A 211 -11.79 -1.29 -1.83
C TYR A 211 -11.20 -2.68 -2.08
N SER A 212 -10.92 -3.44 -1.02
CA SER A 212 -10.43 -4.82 -1.13
C SER A 212 -11.44 -5.73 -1.82
N ALA A 213 -12.72 -5.66 -1.46
CA ALA A 213 -13.76 -6.47 -2.08
C ALA A 213 -14.00 -6.08 -3.54
N GLU A 214 -14.04 -4.78 -3.85
CA GLU A 214 -14.17 -4.31 -5.23
C GLU A 214 -12.97 -4.73 -6.09
N SER A 215 -11.74 -4.70 -5.55
CA SER A 215 -10.53 -5.15 -6.25
C SER A 215 -10.54 -6.66 -6.48
N ALA A 216 -11.00 -7.44 -5.50
CA ALA A 216 -11.15 -8.88 -5.66
C ALA A 216 -12.17 -9.24 -6.74
N LEU A 217 -13.32 -8.56 -6.77
CA LEU A 217 -14.37 -8.81 -7.75
C LEU A 217 -13.90 -8.46 -9.17
N MET A 218 -13.20 -7.33 -9.35
CA MET A 218 -12.78 -6.90 -10.69
C MET A 218 -11.77 -7.86 -11.32
N ILE A 219 -10.81 -8.36 -10.56
CA ILE A 219 -9.79 -9.30 -11.07
C ILE A 219 -10.39 -10.67 -11.34
N ALA A 220 -11.37 -11.10 -10.53
CA ALA A 220 -12.10 -12.34 -10.76
C ALA A 220 -12.92 -12.30 -12.07
N VAL A 221 -13.33 -11.11 -12.52
CA VAL A 221 -14.17 -10.93 -13.71
C VAL A 221 -13.37 -10.54 -14.96
N SER A 222 -12.15 -10.02 -14.81
CA SER A 222 -11.44 -9.40 -15.92
C SER A 222 -10.54 -10.35 -16.72
N PRO A 223 -10.59 -10.29 -18.06
CA PRO A 223 -9.74 -11.08 -18.96
C PRO A 223 -8.40 -10.39 -19.34
N LEU A 224 -8.16 -9.13 -18.95
CA LEU A 224 -6.97 -8.36 -19.38
C LEU A 224 -6.05 -7.99 -18.19
N ALA A 225 -5.04 -8.82 -17.94
CA ALA A 225 -4.11 -8.66 -16.81
C ALA A 225 -3.42 -7.28 -16.75
N LEU A 226 -3.01 -6.69 -17.88
CA LEU A 226 -2.35 -5.38 -17.91
C LEU A 226 -3.26 -4.22 -17.47
N VAL A 227 -4.53 -4.28 -17.88
CA VAL A 227 -5.53 -3.26 -17.53
C VAL A 227 -5.91 -3.40 -16.06
N ASP A 228 -6.02 -4.64 -15.57
CA ASP A 228 -6.31 -4.95 -14.17
C ASP A 228 -5.23 -4.39 -13.24
N MET A 229 -3.96 -4.62 -13.59
CA MET A 229 -2.82 -4.10 -12.83
C MET A 229 -2.81 -2.57 -12.76
N ALA A 230 -3.10 -1.87 -13.86
CA ALA A 230 -3.21 -0.42 -13.87
C ALA A 230 -4.40 0.09 -13.03
N PHE A 231 -5.54 -0.61 -13.10
CA PHE A 231 -6.75 -0.26 -12.36
C PHE A 231 -6.58 -0.46 -10.85
N ILE A 232 -5.97 -1.57 -10.43
CA ILE A 232 -5.58 -1.83 -9.04
C ILE A 232 -4.65 -0.73 -8.54
N ALA A 233 -3.64 -0.34 -9.32
CA ALA A 233 -2.70 0.71 -8.95
C ALA A 233 -3.43 2.04 -8.68
N TRP A 234 -4.27 2.46 -9.62
CA TRP A 234 -5.06 3.69 -9.50
C TRP A 234 -5.99 3.66 -8.29
N ARG A 235 -6.67 2.54 -8.05
CA ARG A 235 -7.61 2.41 -6.94
C ARG A 235 -6.91 2.36 -5.59
N ASN A 236 -5.74 1.73 -5.49
CA ASN A 236 -4.89 1.75 -4.30
C ASN A 236 -4.44 3.17 -3.93
N ILE A 237 -4.12 4.00 -4.92
CA ILE A 237 -3.80 5.43 -4.69
C ILE A 237 -5.01 6.17 -4.13
N ARG A 238 -6.19 5.94 -4.70
CA ARG A 238 -7.44 6.57 -4.23
C ARG A 238 -7.77 6.13 -2.80
N LEU A 239 -7.56 4.86 -2.46
CA LEU A 239 -7.71 4.33 -1.10
C LEU A 239 -6.79 5.06 -0.11
N ILE A 240 -5.49 5.16 -0.42
CA ILE A 240 -4.53 5.83 0.46
C ILE A 240 -4.90 7.31 0.65
N ASN A 241 -5.30 8.00 -0.42
CA ASN A 241 -5.75 9.39 -0.34
C ASN A 241 -6.98 9.53 0.58
N ARG A 242 -7.90 8.58 0.51
CA ARG A 242 -9.09 8.58 1.36
C ARG A 242 -8.76 8.28 2.82
N ILE A 243 -7.90 7.30 3.10
CA ILE A 243 -7.43 6.98 4.45
C ILE A 243 -6.74 8.20 5.07
N ALA A 244 -5.85 8.86 4.32
CA ALA A 244 -5.20 10.05 4.80
C ALA A 244 -6.19 11.19 5.08
N ALA A 245 -7.16 11.42 4.19
CA ALA A 245 -8.20 12.43 4.41
C ALA A 245 -9.00 12.16 5.70
N LEU A 246 -9.31 10.90 6.02
CA LEU A 246 -10.01 10.53 7.26
C LEU A 246 -9.19 10.87 8.52
N TYR A 247 -7.86 10.76 8.47
CA TYR A 247 -7.00 11.17 9.57
C TYR A 247 -6.64 12.67 9.55
N GLY A 248 -7.28 13.48 8.69
CA GLY A 248 -6.97 14.92 8.61
C GLY A 248 -5.69 15.25 7.85
N ILE A 249 -5.20 14.29 7.08
CA ILE A 249 -3.92 14.36 6.42
C ILE A 249 -4.11 14.78 4.96
N GLU A 250 -3.70 15.99 4.63
CA GLU A 250 -3.45 16.37 3.25
C GLU A 250 -2.14 15.72 2.77
N LEU A 251 -2.21 14.77 1.83
CA LEU A 251 -1.01 14.27 1.16
C LEU A 251 -0.48 15.34 0.20
N GLY A 252 0.80 15.72 0.31
CA GLY A 252 1.51 16.47 -0.74
C GLY A 252 1.63 15.66 -2.04
N TYR A 253 1.87 16.33 -3.18
CA TYR A 253 2.09 15.73 -4.49
C TYR A 253 3.28 14.75 -4.50
N PHE A 254 4.33 15.02 -3.74
CA PHE A 254 5.53 14.16 -3.71
C PHE A 254 5.34 12.84 -2.92
N SER A 255 4.53 12.85 -1.85
CA SER A 255 4.13 11.61 -1.18
C SER A 255 3.28 10.74 -2.10
N ARG A 256 2.41 11.34 -2.93
CA ARG A 256 1.63 10.62 -3.94
C ARG A 256 2.51 9.97 -4.99
N ILE A 257 3.57 10.64 -5.47
CA ILE A 257 4.54 10.08 -6.42
C ILE A 257 5.38 8.95 -5.80
N ARG A 258 5.85 9.12 -4.55
CA ARG A 258 6.60 8.06 -3.87
C ARG A 258 5.74 6.81 -3.65
N LEU A 259 4.49 7.00 -3.25
CA LEU A 259 3.51 5.92 -3.09
C LEU A 259 3.17 5.27 -4.44
N PHE A 260 2.98 6.07 -5.51
CA PHE A 260 2.79 5.57 -6.87
C PHE A 260 3.94 4.66 -7.31
N ARG A 261 5.19 5.06 -7.05
CA ARG A 261 6.37 4.26 -7.36
C ARG A 261 6.40 2.93 -6.61
N LEU A 262 6.00 2.95 -5.33
CA LEU A 262 5.95 1.74 -4.49
C LEU A 262 4.86 0.77 -4.98
N VAL A 263 3.67 1.29 -5.28
CA VAL A 263 2.52 0.50 -5.78
C VAL A 263 2.82 -0.10 -7.16
N LEU A 264 3.41 0.68 -8.08
CA LEU A 264 3.84 0.17 -9.39
C LEU A 264 4.90 -0.93 -9.27
N LEU A 265 5.83 -0.82 -8.33
CA LEU A 265 6.87 -1.83 -8.13
C LEU A 265 6.26 -3.15 -7.64
N ASN A 266 5.36 -3.10 -6.65
CA ASN A 266 4.67 -4.28 -6.12
C ASN A 266 3.78 -4.94 -7.19
N ILE A 267 3.12 -4.12 -8.03
CA ILE A 267 2.25 -4.60 -9.12
C ILE A 267 3.06 -5.19 -10.27
N ALA A 268 4.19 -4.59 -10.64
CA ALA A 268 5.06 -5.14 -11.67
C ALA A 268 5.63 -6.52 -11.27
N PHE A 269 5.92 -6.72 -9.98
CA PHE A 269 6.40 -8.01 -9.47
C PHE A 269 5.28 -9.07 -9.46
N ALA A 270 4.08 -8.71 -9.01
CA ALA A 270 2.91 -9.59 -9.05
C ALA A 270 2.47 -9.93 -10.49
N GLY A 271 2.49 -8.94 -11.40
CA GLY A 271 2.14 -9.11 -12.81
C GLY A 271 3.17 -9.92 -13.61
N ALA A 272 4.46 -9.84 -13.25
CA ALA A 272 5.49 -10.69 -13.85
C ALA A 272 5.30 -12.17 -13.46
N SER A 273 4.92 -12.45 -12.21
CA SER A 273 4.66 -13.81 -11.73
C SER A 273 3.41 -14.45 -12.34
N GLU A 274 2.37 -13.66 -12.67
CA GLU A 274 1.16 -14.18 -13.30
C GLU A 274 1.37 -14.52 -14.79
N LEU A 275 2.17 -13.73 -15.52
CA LEU A 275 2.57 -14.06 -16.90
C LEU A 275 3.34 -15.38 -16.99
N VAL A 276 4.14 -15.72 -15.97
CA VAL A 276 4.85 -17.01 -15.90
C VAL A 276 3.88 -18.17 -15.65
N ARG A 277 2.76 -17.93 -14.95
CA ARG A 277 1.78 -18.94 -14.59
C ARG A 277 0.79 -19.25 -15.71
N GLU A 278 0.36 -18.24 -16.47
CA GLU A 278 -0.51 -18.42 -17.65
C GLU A 278 0.18 -19.23 -18.77
N VAL A 279 1.51 -19.14 -18.91
CA VAL A 279 2.26 -19.93 -19.91
C VAL A 279 2.49 -21.39 -19.47
N GLY A 280 2.43 -21.70 -18.18
CA GLY A 280 2.71 -23.04 -17.64
C GLY A 280 1.52 -24.00 -17.53
N MET A 281 0.28 -23.49 -17.51
CA MET A 281 -0.93 -24.30 -17.23
C MET A 281 -1.87 -24.51 -18.42
N ASP A 282 -1.59 -23.94 -19.58
CA ASP A 282 -2.55 -23.96 -20.70
C ASP A 282 -2.62 -25.26 -21.52
N TRP A 283 -2.03 -26.36 -21.03
CA TRP A 283 -2.03 -27.64 -21.76
C TRP A 283 -2.49 -28.87 -20.99
N LEU A 284 -3.25 -28.69 -19.89
CA LEU A 284 -3.91 -29.81 -19.25
C LEU A 284 -5.37 -29.47 -18.92
N SER A 285 -6.19 -29.49 -19.98
CA SER A 285 -7.59 -29.93 -19.99
C SER A 285 -8.31 -29.87 -18.63
N GLN A 286 -8.97 -28.76 -18.28
CA GLN A 286 -9.95 -28.81 -17.19
C GLN A 286 -11.00 -27.68 -17.18
N ASP A 287 -12.19 -28.12 -16.80
CA ASP A 287 -13.50 -27.48 -16.63
C ASP A 287 -13.56 -25.97 -16.37
N LEU A 288 -14.66 -25.36 -16.83
CA LEU A 288 -15.06 -23.98 -16.52
C LEU A 288 -14.98 -23.67 -15.01
N ALA A 289 -15.26 -24.66 -14.16
CA ALA A 289 -15.18 -24.54 -12.70
C ALA A 289 -13.74 -24.35 -12.20
N ALA A 290 -12.75 -25.00 -12.81
CA ALA A 290 -11.33 -24.82 -12.47
C ALA A 290 -10.86 -23.41 -12.85
N ARG A 291 -11.29 -22.89 -14.01
CA ARG A 291 -11.00 -21.51 -14.45
C ARG A 291 -11.63 -20.47 -13.53
N LEU A 292 -12.90 -20.66 -13.17
CA LEU A 292 -13.60 -19.75 -12.26
C LEU A 292 -12.98 -19.76 -10.85
N SER A 293 -12.59 -20.94 -10.36
CA SER A 293 -11.92 -21.09 -9.06
C SER A 293 -10.54 -20.43 -9.04
N ALA A 294 -9.74 -20.61 -10.09
CA ALA A 294 -8.43 -19.98 -10.22
C ALA A 294 -8.53 -18.43 -10.27
N ARG A 295 -9.49 -17.90 -11.02
CA ARG A 295 -9.75 -16.44 -11.10
C ARG A 295 -10.30 -15.88 -9.79
N ALA A 296 -11.18 -16.62 -9.11
CA ALA A 296 -11.67 -16.24 -7.79
C ALA A 296 -10.54 -16.23 -6.75
N ALA A 297 -9.65 -17.22 -6.77
CA ALA A 297 -8.48 -17.27 -5.90
C ALA A 297 -7.52 -16.09 -6.15
N GLN A 298 -7.26 -15.75 -7.41
CA GLN A 298 -6.48 -14.56 -7.80
C GLN A 298 -7.13 -13.26 -7.31
N GLY A 299 -8.45 -13.13 -7.49
CA GLY A 299 -9.21 -11.98 -6.99
C GLY A 299 -9.09 -11.84 -5.46
N ILE A 300 -9.27 -12.93 -4.72
CA ILE A 300 -9.10 -12.94 -3.26
C ILE A 300 -7.68 -12.52 -2.88
N GLY A 301 -6.65 -13.06 -3.54
CA GLY A 301 -5.25 -12.70 -3.31
C GLY A 301 -4.99 -11.21 -3.48
N ALA A 302 -5.48 -10.62 -4.57
CA ALA A 302 -5.32 -9.19 -4.83
C ALA A 302 -6.16 -8.29 -3.89
N GLY A 303 -7.34 -8.74 -3.47
CA GLY A 303 -8.13 -8.08 -2.44
C GLY A 303 -7.41 -8.05 -1.09
N LEU A 304 -6.72 -9.13 -0.74
CA LEU A 304 -5.87 -9.22 0.45
C LEU A 304 -4.63 -8.31 0.37
N LEU A 305 -3.98 -8.23 -0.79
CA LEU A 305 -2.88 -7.27 -1.01
C LEU A 305 -3.36 -5.83 -0.81
N THR A 306 -4.55 -5.50 -1.33
CA THR A 306 -5.20 -4.20 -1.11
C THR A 306 -5.47 -3.95 0.38
N ALA A 307 -5.90 -4.98 1.12
CA ALA A 307 -6.14 -4.88 2.56
C ALA A 307 -4.84 -4.67 3.34
N ARG A 308 -3.78 -5.42 3.01
CA ARG A 308 -2.44 -5.30 3.60
C ARG A 308 -1.88 -3.90 3.40
N LEU A 309 -1.98 -3.37 2.18
CA LEU A 309 -1.60 -1.99 1.87
C LEU A 309 -2.41 -0.99 2.69
N GLY A 310 -3.72 -1.18 2.80
CA GLY A 310 -4.62 -0.35 3.60
C GLY A 310 -4.23 -0.31 5.09
N ILE A 311 -3.97 -1.47 5.69
CA ILE A 311 -3.52 -1.60 7.09
C ILE A 311 -2.21 -0.84 7.30
N LYS A 312 -1.25 -0.96 6.36
CA LYS A 312 0.02 -0.23 6.42
C LYS A 312 -0.15 1.27 6.23
N ALA A 313 -1.01 1.69 5.30
CA ALA A 313 -1.35 3.10 5.14
C ALA A 313 -1.96 3.67 6.42
N MET A 314 -2.81 2.90 7.10
CA MET A 314 -3.39 3.27 8.38
C MET A 314 -2.35 3.37 9.50
N GLU A 315 -1.43 2.41 9.63
CA GLU A 315 -0.32 2.44 10.60
C GLU A 315 0.58 3.68 10.43
N LEU A 316 0.74 4.15 9.19
CA LEU A 316 1.51 5.34 8.84
C LEU A 316 0.73 6.65 9.02
N CYS A 317 -0.58 6.63 8.78
CA CYS A 317 -1.45 7.82 8.91
C CYS A 317 -1.94 8.04 10.33
N ARG A 318 -1.93 7.01 11.19
CA ARG A 318 -2.43 7.13 12.57
C ARG A 318 -1.49 8.02 13.40
N PRO A 319 -2.04 9.05 14.08
CA PRO A 319 -1.26 10.03 14.85
C PRO A 319 -0.73 9.47 16.17
N LEU A 320 -1.48 8.57 16.80
CA LEU A 320 -1.12 7.93 18.08
C LEU A 320 -0.66 6.48 17.83
N PRO A 321 0.29 5.97 18.63
CA PRO A 321 0.67 4.56 18.57
C PRO A 321 -0.49 3.66 18.99
N TRP A 322 -0.51 2.42 18.48
CA TRP A 322 -1.46 1.41 18.94
C TRP A 322 -1.21 1.10 20.41
N LEU A 323 -2.28 1.05 21.21
CA LEU A 323 -2.23 0.58 22.59
C LEU A 323 -2.75 -0.86 22.63
N GLY A 324 -2.01 -1.76 23.28
CA GLY A 324 -2.42 -3.17 23.41
C GLY A 324 -2.59 -3.91 22.08
N ASP A 325 -3.65 -4.71 21.98
CA ASP A 325 -3.98 -5.55 20.81
C ASP A 325 -4.99 -4.90 19.83
N ASP A 326 -5.13 -3.57 19.88
CA ASP A 326 -6.06 -2.82 19.00
C ASP A 326 -5.63 -2.81 17.52
N LYS A 327 -4.45 -3.35 17.21
CA LYS A 327 -3.91 -3.36 15.85
C LYS A 327 -4.76 -4.27 14.95
N PRO A 328 -5.27 -3.76 13.81
CA PRO A 328 -6.04 -4.56 12.88
C PRO A 328 -5.20 -5.69 12.30
N LYS A 329 -5.77 -6.90 12.31
CA LYS A 329 -5.13 -8.10 11.78
C LYS A 329 -5.65 -8.36 10.37
N LEU A 330 -4.79 -8.84 9.48
CA LEU A 330 -5.17 -9.16 8.10
C LEU A 330 -6.28 -10.23 8.05
N GLY A 331 -6.27 -11.16 9.01
CA GLY A 331 -7.28 -12.22 9.14
C GLY A 331 -8.71 -11.70 9.31
N ASP A 332 -8.92 -10.52 9.91
CA ASP A 332 -10.24 -9.91 10.06
C ASP A 332 -10.79 -9.48 8.70
N PHE A 333 -9.93 -8.85 7.88
CA PHE A 333 -10.27 -8.43 6.53
C PHE A 333 -10.51 -9.62 5.61
N ARG A 334 -9.76 -10.72 5.76
CA ARG A 334 -10.00 -11.97 5.00
C ARG A 334 -11.41 -12.50 5.23
N ARG A 335 -11.83 -12.63 6.50
CA ARG A 335 -13.19 -13.10 6.86
C ARG A 335 -14.27 -12.18 6.28
N GLN A 336 -14.06 -10.87 6.39
CA GLN A 336 -14.99 -9.87 5.87
C GLN A 336 -15.08 -9.90 4.34
N LEU A 337 -13.95 -10.06 3.63
CA LEU A 337 -13.88 -10.16 2.18
C LEU A 337 -14.60 -11.40 1.66
N ILE A 338 -14.37 -12.56 2.29
CA ILE A 338 -15.09 -13.80 1.97
C ILE A 338 -16.60 -13.63 2.22
N GLY A 339 -16.99 -12.97 3.31
CA GLY A 339 -18.39 -12.68 3.61
C GLY A 339 -19.05 -11.76 2.58
N GLN A 340 -18.37 -10.70 2.16
CA GLN A 340 -18.88 -9.77 1.14
C GLN A 340 -18.99 -10.44 -0.23
N LEU A 341 -17.99 -11.22 -0.65
CA LEU A 341 -18.03 -11.97 -1.91
C LEU A 341 -19.18 -12.98 -1.95
N LYS A 342 -19.47 -13.67 -0.84
CA LYS A 342 -20.63 -14.56 -0.69
C LYS A 342 -21.97 -13.85 -0.85
N ASN A 343 -22.07 -12.60 -0.36
CA ASN A 343 -23.30 -11.81 -0.47
C ASN A 343 -23.48 -11.17 -1.85
N THR A 344 -22.40 -10.94 -2.60
CA THR A 344 -22.44 -10.38 -3.95
C THR A 344 -22.65 -11.43 -5.05
N LEU A 345 -22.41 -12.72 -4.76
CA LEU A 345 -22.71 -13.82 -5.68
C LEU A 345 -24.21 -14.20 -5.55
N PRO A 346 -24.99 -14.23 -6.65
CA PRO A 346 -26.40 -14.57 -6.60
C PRO A 346 -26.59 -16.00 -6.03
N LYS A 347 -27.42 -16.11 -5.00
CA LYS A 347 -27.81 -17.39 -4.39
C LYS A 347 -28.55 -18.18 -5.47
N LYS A 348 -27.96 -19.29 -5.93
CA LYS A 348 -28.57 -20.16 -6.94
C LYS A 348 -29.94 -20.62 -6.45
N ASP A 349 -31.01 -20.19 -7.11
CA ASP A 349 -32.37 -20.63 -6.80
C ASP A 349 -32.43 -22.16 -6.87
N LYS A 350 -32.88 -22.77 -5.78
CA LYS A 350 -33.17 -24.21 -5.77
C LYS A 350 -34.32 -24.45 -6.74
N PRO A 351 -34.22 -25.40 -7.69
CA PRO A 351 -35.37 -25.76 -8.50
C PRO A 351 -36.45 -26.33 -7.57
N VAL A 352 -37.61 -25.68 -7.56
CA VAL A 352 -38.85 -26.21 -6.97
C VAL A 352 -39.17 -27.48 -7.75
N GLN A 353 -39.07 -28.64 -7.10
CA GLN A 353 -39.63 -29.88 -7.61
C GLN A 353 -41.15 -29.76 -7.54
N GLN A 354 -41.80 -29.73 -8.70
CA GLN A 354 -43.22 -30.05 -8.85
C GLN A 354 -43.33 -31.46 -9.41
#